data_AF-A0A0Q0CVL9-F1
#
_entry.id   AF-A0A0Q0CVL9-F1
#
_cell.length_a   1.000
_cell.length_b   1.000
_cell.length_c   1.000
_cell.angle_alpha   90.00
_cell.angle_beta   90.00
_cell.angle_gamma   90.00
#
_symmetry.space_group_name_H-M   'P 1'
#
loop_
_entity.id
_entity.type
_entity.pdbx_description
1 polymer ?
#
loop_
_entity_poly.entity_id
_entity_poly.type
_entity_poly.pdbx_seq_one_letter_code
_entity_poly.pdbx_strand_id
1 'polypeptide(L)' 'MLADLVKDIAGVELMFPVQANGVFLQMSEPAIAALTARGWRFYTYIGNGGARFMCSWDTEEDRVRELAADIRLVMQG' A
#
# COMPACT_ATOMS: atom_id res chain seq x y z
N MET A 1 -8.52 7.45 -3.61
CA MET A 1 -9.16 6.14 -3.30
C MET A 1 -8.28 5.25 -2.43
N LEU A 2 -7.21 4.61 -2.90
CA LEU A 2 -6.37 3.76 -2.02
C LEU A 2 -5.80 4.53 -0.81
N ALA A 3 -5.18 5.70 -1.06
CA ALA A 3 -4.64 6.56 -0.01
C ALA A 3 -5.70 6.94 1.06
N ASP A 4 -6.95 7.15 0.64
CA ASP A 4 -8.05 7.47 1.56
C ASP A 4 -8.51 6.28 2.40
N LEU A 5 -8.37 5.05 1.87
CA LEU A 5 -8.77 3.82 2.56
C LEU A 5 -7.73 3.36 3.60
N VAL A 6 -6.50 3.85 3.50
CA VAL A 6 -5.38 3.44 4.36
C VAL A 6 -4.87 4.54 5.29
N LYS A 7 -5.33 5.80 5.11
CA LYS A 7 -4.89 6.94 5.94
C LYS A 7 -5.27 6.84 7.42
N ASP A 8 -6.25 6.01 7.76
CA ASP A 8 -6.69 5.78 9.13
C ASP A 8 -5.96 4.62 9.82
N ILE A 9 -5.09 3.92 9.09
CA ILE A 9 -4.31 2.79 9.61
C ILE A 9 -3.07 3.33 10.33
N ALA A 10 -2.95 3.02 11.62
CA ALA A 10 -1.78 3.41 12.41
C ALA A 10 -0.50 2.77 11.84
N GLY A 11 0.54 3.58 11.64
CA GLY A 11 1.82 3.14 11.09
C GLY A 11 1.88 3.09 9.56
N VAL A 12 0.82 3.50 8.86
CA VAL A 12 0.84 3.76 7.41
C VAL A 12 0.91 5.26 7.19
N GLU A 13 1.97 5.73 6.52
CA GLU A 13 2.12 7.14 6.18
C GLU A 13 2.21 7.34 4.66
N LEU A 14 1.58 8.39 4.15
CA LEU A 14 1.68 8.73 2.73
C LEU A 14 2.97 9.54 2.50
N MET A 15 3.94 8.97 1.78
CA MET A 15 5.24 9.63 1.56
C MET A 15 5.15 10.81 0.59
N PHE A 16 4.27 10.71 -0.42
CA PHE A 16 4.12 11.72 -1.46
C PHE A 16 2.64 11.93 -1.79
N PRO A 17 2.22 13.16 -2.09
CA PRO A 17 0.85 13.41 -2.53
C PRO A 17 0.54 12.61 -3.80
N VAL A 18 -0.64 11.98 -3.85
CA VAL A 18 -1.11 11.22 -5.01
C VAL A 18 -1.50 12.20 -6.12
N GLN A 19 -0.54 12.58 -6.96
CA GLN A 19 -0.76 13.52 -8.07
C GLN A 19 -1.05 12.83 -9.41
N ALA A 20 -0.82 11.52 -9.48
CA ALA A 20 -1.05 10.72 -10.68
C ALA A 20 -1.62 9.36 -10.26
N ASN A 21 -1.14 8.29 -10.86
CA ASN A 21 -1.62 6.93 -10.65
C ASN A 21 -0.76 6.11 -9.65
N GLY A 22 0.28 6.73 -9.08
CA GLY A 22 1.16 6.12 -8.09
C GLY A 22 0.79 6.54 -6.67
N VAL A 23 0.64 5.56 -5.78
CA VAL A 23 0.45 5.75 -4.34
C VAL A 23 1.70 5.26 -3.62
N PHE A 24 2.30 6.13 -2.82
CA PHE A 24 3.53 5.86 -2.08
C PHE A 24 3.22 5.82 -0.59
N LEU A 25 3.34 4.63 0.00
CA LEU A 25 3.04 4.38 1.41
C LEU A 25 4.33 3.97 2.12
N GLN A 26 4.61 4.60 3.25
CA GLN A 26 5.58 4.14 4.21
C GLN A 26 4.89 3.18 5.17
N MET A 27 5.48 2.01 5.35
CA MET A 27 4.99 0.95 6.22
C MET A 27 6.17 0.16 6.76
N SER A 28 5.93 -0.65 7.79
CA SER A 28 6.99 -1.44 8.39
C SER A 28 7.47 -2.56 7.44
N GLU A 29 8.74 -2.97 7.55
CA GLU A 29 9.28 -4.09 6.77
C GLU A 29 8.47 -5.40 6.93
N PRO A 30 7.98 -5.76 8.15
CA PRO A 30 7.09 -6.91 8.32
C PRO A 30 5.80 -6.81 7.49
N ALA A 31 5.18 -5.62 7.41
CA ALA A 31 3.97 -5.42 6.61
C ALA A 31 4.24 -5.60 5.12
N ILE A 32 5.38 -5.09 4.63
CA ILE A 32 5.84 -5.28 3.24
C ILE A 32 6.04 -6.77 2.94
N ALA A 33 6.73 -7.49 3.83
CA ALA A 33 6.96 -8.92 3.68
C ALA A 33 5.64 -9.70 3.67
N ALA A 34 4.70 -9.35 4.56
CA ALA A 34 3.40 -9.99 4.66
C ALA A 34 2.53 -9.76 3.40
N LEU A 35 2.50 -8.54 2.85
CA LEU A 35 1.82 -8.26 1.59
C LEU A 35 2.44 -9.02 0.42
N THR A 36 3.77 -9.09 0.36
CA THR A 36 4.49 -9.88 -0.66
C THR A 36 4.16 -11.36 -0.55
N ALA A 37 4.07 -11.91 0.67
CA ALA A 37 3.69 -13.30 0.91
C ALA A 37 2.24 -13.61 0.49
N ARG A 38 1.35 -12.61 0.49
CA ARG A 38 -0.01 -12.71 -0.06
C ARG A 38 -0.07 -12.63 -1.58
N GLY A 39 1.06 -12.43 -2.25
CA GLY A 39 1.14 -12.35 -3.71
C GLY A 39 0.94 -10.94 -4.28
N TRP A 40 0.86 -9.91 -3.43
CA TRP A 40 0.86 -8.53 -3.91
C TRP A 40 2.20 -8.16 -4.53
N ARG A 41 2.15 -7.52 -5.69
CA ARG A 41 3.33 -7.04 -6.41
C ARG A 41 3.36 -5.53 -6.39
N PHE A 42 4.42 -4.98 -5.81
CA PHE A 42 4.66 -3.55 -5.71
C PHE A 42 6.16 -3.30 -5.62
N TYR A 43 6.58 -2.06 -5.80
CA TYR A 43 7.99 -1.70 -5.69
C TYR A 43 8.31 -1.27 -4.27
N THR A 44 9.37 -1.82 -3.71
CA THR A 44 9.90 -1.40 -2.40
C THR A 44 11.10 -0.47 -2.61
N TYR A 45 11.14 0.63 -1.87
CA TYR A 45 12.31 1.50 -1.83
C TYR A 45 13.27 1.01 -0.75
N ILE A 46 14.50 0.72 -1.16
CA ILE A 46 15.58 0.26 -0.29
C ILE A 46 16.02 1.47 0.55
N GLY A 47 15.72 1.46 1.85
CA GLY A 47 16.24 2.45 2.80
C GLY A 47 15.34 2.83 3.97
N ASN A 48 14.01 2.66 3.88
CA ASN A 48 13.10 3.11 4.96
C ASN A 48 11.68 2.48 5.00
N GLY A 49 11.46 1.33 4.34
CA GLY A 49 10.14 0.68 4.35
C GLY A 49 9.08 1.35 3.46
N GLY A 50 9.50 1.92 2.32
CA GLY A 50 8.58 2.53 1.37
C GLY A 50 8.02 1.53 0.36
N ALA A 51 6.70 1.46 0.19
CA ALA A 51 6.01 0.69 -0.83
C ALA A 51 5.33 1.62 -1.86
N ARG A 52 5.54 1.34 -3.15
CA ARG A 52 4.93 2.05 -4.27
C ARG A 52 3.94 1.16 -5.00
N PHE A 53 2.68 1.54 -4.93
CA PHE A 53 1.58 0.94 -5.65
C PHE A 53 1.25 1.78 -6.89
N MET A 54 1.13 1.15 -8.05
CA MET A 54 0.67 1.82 -9.26
C MET A 54 -0.71 1.31 -9.63
N CYS A 55 -1.68 2.21 -9.75
CA CYS A 55 -2.97 1.94 -10.34
C CYS A 55 -2.85 2.15 -11.85
N SER A 56 -3.12 1.14 -12.66
CA SER A 56 -3.32 1.33 -14.11
C SER A 56 -4.74 1.83 -14.38
N TRP A 57 -5.02 2.25 -15.61
CA TRP A 57 -6.36 2.62 -16.07
C TRP A 57 -7.37 1.46 -16.05
N ASP A 58 -6.88 0.23 -15.90
CA ASP A 58 -7.65 -1.03 -15.82
C ASP A 58 -7.65 -1.61 -14.39
N THR A 59 -7.29 -0.80 -13.38
CA THR A 59 -7.34 -1.25 -11.99
C THR A 59 -8.78 -1.23 -11.50
N GLU A 60 -9.36 -2.41 -11.29
CA GLU A 60 -10.69 -2.54 -10.70
C GLU A 60 -10.73 -1.97 -9.27
N GLU A 61 -11.81 -1.26 -8.95
CA GLU A 61 -12.00 -0.69 -7.60
C GLU A 61 -11.99 -1.78 -6.52
N ASP A 62 -12.51 -2.97 -6.84
CA ASP A 62 -12.56 -4.10 -5.90
C ASP A 62 -11.15 -4.58 -5.53
N ARG A 63 -10.22 -4.62 -6.49
CA ARG A 63 -8.80 -4.94 -6.21
C ARG A 63 -8.14 -3.89 -5.32
N VAL A 64 -8.52 -2.62 -5.45
CA VAL A 64 -8.03 -1.55 -4.58
C VAL A 64 -8.55 -1.72 -3.15
N ARG A 65 -9.81 -2.13 -3.00
CA ARG A 65 -10.42 -2.42 -1.69
C ARG A 65 -9.80 -3.66 -1.04
N GLU A 66 -9.57 -4.73 -1.80
CA GLU A 66 -8.86 -5.93 -1.34
C GLU A 66 -7.46 -5.57 -0.83
N LEU A 67 -6.70 -4.79 -1.60
CA LEU A 67 -5.37 -4.33 -1.19
C LEU A 67 -5.43 -3.52 0.11
N ALA A 68 -6.38 -2.58 0.23
CA ALA A 68 -6.54 -1.77 1.44
C ALA A 68 -6.89 -2.62 2.68
N ALA A 69 -7.76 -3.63 2.51
CA ALA A 69 -8.09 -4.57 3.56
C ALA A 69 -6.88 -5.41 3.99
N ASP A 70 -6.09 -5.87 3.03
CA ASP A 70 -4.88 -6.63 3.31
C ASP A 70 -3.83 -5.79 4.02
N ILE A 71 -3.61 -4.53 3.59
CA ILE A 71 -2.74 -3.56 4.27
C ILE A 71 -3.18 -3.40 5.73
N ARG A 72 -4.48 -3.22 5.99
CA ARG A 72 -5.00 -3.11 7.36
C ARG A 72 -4.69 -4.35 8.17
N LEU A 73 -4.87 -5.54 7.60
CA LEU A 73 -4.68 -6.79 8.33
C LEU A 73 -3.20 -7.05 8.64
N VAL A 74 -2.26 -6.66 7.76
CA VAL A 74 -0.82 -6.79 8.05
C VAL A 74 -0.29 -5.73 9.00
N MET A 75 -0.98 -4.59 9.13
CA MET A 75 -0.61 -3.51 10.05
C MET A 75 -1.21 -3.67 11.45
N GLN A 76 -2.26 -4.48 11.59
CA GLN A 76 -2.87 -4.84 12.88
C GLN A 76 -2.25 -6.10 13.51
N GLY A 77 -1.40 -6.82 12.78
CA GLY A 77 -0.78 -8.08 13.19
C GLY A 77 0.54 -7.90 13.92
#